data_AF-A0A1R1PEY0-F1
#
_entry.id   AF-A0A1R1PEY0-F1
#
_cell.length_a   1.000
_cell.length_b   1.000
_cell.length_c   1.000
_cell.angle_alpha   90.00
_cell.angle_beta   90.00
_cell.angle_gamma   90.00
#
_symmetry.space_group_name_H-M   'P 1'
#
loop_
_entity.id
_entity.type
_entity.pdbx_description
1 polymer ?
#
loop_
_entity_poly.entity_id
_entity_poly.type
_entity_poly.pdbx_seq_one_letter_code
_entity_poly.pdbx_strand_id
1 'polypeptide(L)'
;MYGSSCNLVITLGNNNVNGFTLNPSLGEFILTHPNIRTPEHGDTYSINEGKYTKWDEATKAYIDFLKLHQEGGKTYASRYIGSMVADVHRTLMSGGIFAYPVDSENTNGKLRTLYESFPMAFLCEQAGGKATTGAKRVLDIVPRSIHDRCPIFLGSKENVETVEEFFEIYSNNLTSAFR
;
A
#
# COMPACT_ATOMS: atom_id res chain seq x y z
N MET A 1 12.42 -8.36 -5.95
CA MET A 1 12.55 -8.58 -4.50
C MET A 1 13.70 -9.55 -4.25
N TYR A 2 14.76 -9.11 -3.58
CA TYR A 2 15.85 -9.97 -3.12
C TYR A 2 15.53 -10.45 -1.70
N GLY A 3 14.74 -11.52 -1.59
CA GLY A 3 14.35 -12.13 -0.31
C GLY A 3 15.05 -13.47 -0.08
N SER A 4 14.37 -14.42 0.55
CA SER A 4 14.81 -15.83 0.62
C SER A 4 14.98 -16.45 -0.76
N SER A 5 14.21 -15.98 -1.75
CA SER A 5 14.46 -16.16 -3.18
C SER A 5 14.43 -14.81 -3.89
N CYS A 6 15.05 -14.74 -5.08
CA CYS A 6 15.00 -13.55 -5.92
C CYS A 6 13.77 -13.62 -6.84
N ASN A 7 12.83 -12.70 -6.64
CA ASN A 7 11.58 -12.65 -7.40
C ASN A 7 11.50 -11.37 -8.25
N LEU A 8 11.01 -11.52 -9.48
CA LEU A 8 10.67 -10.46 -10.41
C LEU A 8 9.16 -10.48 -10.63
N VAL A 9 8.47 -9.39 -10.30
CA VAL A 9 7.01 -9.27 -10.50
C VAL A 9 6.77 -8.19 -11.54
N ILE A 10 6.02 -8.54 -12.60
CA ILE A 10 5.83 -7.68 -13.77
C ILE A 10 4.34 -7.60 -14.10
N THR A 11 3.92 -6.41 -14.53
CA THR A 11 2.67 -6.19 -15.27
C THR A 11 2.93 -5.31 -16.48
N LEU A 12 2.16 -5.53 -17.55
CA LEU A 12 2.13 -4.68 -18.75
C LEU A 12 0.75 -4.04 -18.95
N GLY A 13 -0.11 -4.06 -17.93
CA GLY A 13 -1.53 -3.71 -18.04
C GLY A 13 -2.44 -4.92 -18.23
N ASN A 14 -3.69 -4.64 -18.64
CA ASN A 14 -4.73 -5.64 -18.94
C ASN A 14 -5.09 -6.59 -17.78
N ASN A 15 -5.05 -6.09 -16.54
CA ASN A 15 -5.36 -6.82 -15.32
C ASN A 15 -4.54 -8.12 -15.15
N ASN A 16 -3.28 -8.08 -15.60
CA ASN A 16 -2.39 -9.23 -15.61
C ASN A 16 -1.08 -8.90 -14.88
N VAL A 17 -0.78 -9.68 -13.84
CA VAL A 17 0.44 -9.57 -13.05
C VAL A 17 1.08 -10.95 -12.96
N ASN A 18 2.38 -11.05 -13.23
CA ASN A 18 3.10 -12.32 -13.22
C ASN A 18 4.34 -12.23 -12.33
N GLY A 19 4.54 -13.25 -11.50
CA GLY A 19 5.72 -13.42 -10.66
C GLY A 19 6.64 -14.50 -11.21
N PHE A 20 7.91 -14.16 -11.31
CA PHE A 20 8.99 -15.03 -11.73
C PHE A 20 9.99 -15.19 -10.60
N THR A 21 10.56 -16.38 -10.45
CA THR A 21 11.61 -16.66 -9.48
C THR A 21 12.91 -16.99 -10.22
N LEU A 22 14.02 -16.38 -9.81
CA LEU A 22 15.33 -16.65 -10.37
C LEU A 22 15.77 -18.07 -10.02
N ASN A 23 16.08 -18.88 -11.03
CA ASN A 23 16.86 -20.09 -10.88
C ASN A 23 18.36 -19.71 -11.00
N PRO A 24 19.13 -19.74 -9.88
CA PRO A 24 20.51 -19.28 -9.91
C PRO A 24 21.44 -20.21 -10.70
N SER A 25 21.09 -21.49 -10.86
CA SER A 25 21.89 -22.44 -11.62
C SER A 25 21.78 -22.21 -13.13
N LEU A 26 20.64 -21.70 -13.60
CA LEU A 26 20.40 -21.39 -15.02
C LEU A 26 20.64 -19.92 -15.34
N GLY A 27 20.57 -19.02 -14.36
CA GLY A 27 20.61 -17.57 -14.58
C GLY A 27 19.31 -17.01 -15.18
N GLU A 28 18.20 -17.74 -15.06
CA GLU A 28 16.93 -17.41 -15.70
C GLU A 28 15.80 -17.17 -14.68
N PHE A 29 14.92 -16.23 -15.00
CA PHE A 29 13.67 -16.01 -14.26
C PHE A 29 12.58 -16.93 -14.80
N ILE A 30 12.14 -17.88 -13.99
CA ILE A 30 11.11 -18.86 -14.34
C ILE A 30 9.76 -18.37 -13.84
N LEU A 31 8.72 -18.44 -14.67
CA LEU A 31 7.35 -18.10 -14.27
C LEU A 31 6.89 -19.07 -13.17
N THR A 32 6.64 -18.55 -11.98
CA THR A 32 6.23 -19.35 -10.80
C THR A 32 4.86 -18.96 -10.27
N HIS A 33 4.40 -17.74 -10.58
CA HIS A 33 3.13 -17.21 -10.11
C HIS A 33 2.40 -16.54 -11.30
N PRO A 34 1.71 -17.33 -12.13
CA PRO A 34 0.91 -16.78 -13.22
C PRO A 34 -0.33 -16.06 -12.68
N ASN A 35 -0.69 -14.92 -13.29
CA ASN A 35 -1.91 -14.18 -13.01
C ASN A 35 -2.15 -13.93 -11.50
N ILE A 36 -1.19 -13.28 -10.84
CA ILE A 36 -1.31 -12.87 -9.44
C ILE A 36 -2.53 -11.97 -9.28
N ARG A 37 -3.39 -12.32 -8.32
CA ARG A 37 -4.53 -11.50 -7.89
C ARG A 37 -4.42 -11.22 -6.41
N THR A 38 -4.53 -9.95 -6.05
CA THR A 38 -4.59 -9.55 -4.64
C THR A 38 -5.96 -9.94 -4.09
N PRO A 39 -6.03 -10.58 -2.91
CA PRO A 39 -7.29 -10.85 -2.24
C PRO A 39 -8.12 -9.56 -2.06
N GLU A 40 -9.45 -9.65 -2.18
CA GLU A 40 -10.33 -8.47 -2.02
C GLU A 40 -10.24 -7.87 -0.60
N HIS A 41 -9.96 -8.73 0.39
CA HIS A 41 -9.76 -8.42 1.80
C HIS A 41 -8.53 -9.14 2.38
N GLY A 42 -7.90 -8.59 3.42
CA GLY A 42 -6.99 -9.36 4.26
C GLY A 42 -6.78 -8.79 5.65
N ASP A 43 -6.46 -9.67 6.61
CA ASP A 43 -6.37 -9.36 8.04
C ASP A 43 -4.98 -8.85 8.47
N THR A 44 -4.24 -8.18 7.58
CA THR A 44 -2.90 -7.67 7.90
C THR A 44 -2.75 -6.21 7.55
N TYR A 45 -2.04 -5.46 8.39
CA TYR A 45 -1.66 -4.08 8.08
C TYR A 45 -0.16 -3.86 8.25
N SER A 46 0.37 -2.98 7.42
CA SER A 46 1.79 -2.69 7.35
C SER A 46 2.03 -1.19 7.36
N ILE A 47 2.50 -0.69 8.51
CA ILE A 47 2.77 0.72 8.73
C ILE A 47 3.84 0.89 9.81
N ASN A 48 4.61 1.97 9.77
CA ASN A 48 5.60 2.29 10.81
C ASN A 48 4.95 2.95 12.03
N GLU A 49 4.46 2.17 12.98
CA GLU A 49 3.83 2.68 14.20
C GLU A 49 4.73 3.56 15.09
N GLY A 50 6.05 3.55 14.89
CA GLY A 50 6.95 4.52 15.54
C GLY A 50 6.67 5.98 15.15
N LYS A 51 5.85 6.20 14.11
CA LYS A 51 5.38 7.52 13.68
C LYS A 51 3.98 7.88 14.20
N TYR A 52 3.37 7.05 15.04
CA TYR A 52 1.97 7.21 15.48
C TYR A 52 1.62 8.63 15.93
N THR A 53 2.42 9.24 16.81
CA THR A 53 2.15 10.58 17.33
C THR A 53 2.18 11.68 16.26
N LYS A 54 2.89 11.45 15.14
CA LYS A 54 3.13 12.40 14.06
C LYS A 54 2.11 12.31 12.91
N TRP A 55 1.27 11.28 12.89
CA TRP A 55 0.24 11.12 11.86
C TRP A 55 -0.92 12.10 12.02
N ASP A 56 -1.65 12.31 10.93
CA ASP A 56 -2.96 12.94 10.95
C ASP A 56 -3.99 12.10 11.73
N GLU A 57 -5.12 12.72 12.05
CA GLU A 57 -6.18 12.11 12.86
C GLU A 57 -6.86 10.94 12.11
N ALA A 58 -7.06 11.07 10.80
CA ALA A 58 -7.69 10.02 9.98
C ALA A 58 -6.87 8.73 10.01
N THR A 59 -5.56 8.83 9.84
CA THR A 59 -4.62 7.70 9.91
C THR A 59 -4.61 7.08 11.30
N LYS A 60 -4.56 7.91 12.37
CA LYS A 60 -4.61 7.40 13.75
C LYS A 60 -5.89 6.61 13.99
N ALA A 61 -7.04 7.20 13.65
CA ALA A 61 -8.34 6.58 13.83
C ALA A 61 -8.48 5.27 13.03
N TYR A 62 -7.99 5.25 11.78
CA TYR A 62 -7.99 4.05 10.96
C TYR A 62 -7.13 2.93 11.58
N ILE A 63 -5.90 3.24 11.99
CA ILE A 63 -5.01 2.23 12.59
C ILE A 63 -5.55 1.74 13.94
N ASP A 64 -6.15 2.63 14.74
CA ASP A 64 -6.80 2.23 15.98
C ASP A 64 -8.01 1.35 15.71
N PHE A 65 -8.81 1.63 14.68
CA PHE A 65 -9.89 0.75 14.23
C PHE A 65 -9.39 -0.66 13.86
N LEU A 66 -8.24 -0.80 13.18
CA LEU A 66 -7.69 -2.11 12.85
C LEU A 66 -7.19 -2.91 14.08
N LYS A 67 -6.79 -2.20 15.14
CA LYS A 67 -6.33 -2.79 16.41
C LYS A 67 -7.47 -3.13 17.37
N LEU A 68 -8.55 -2.36 17.31
CA LEU A 68 -9.68 -2.49 18.22
C LEU A 68 -10.67 -3.51 17.63
N HIS A 69 -10.95 -4.55 18.41
CA HIS A 69 -11.92 -5.56 18.01
C HIS A 69 -13.31 -4.92 17.86
N GLN A 70 -13.91 -5.02 16.66
CA GLN A 70 -15.37 -4.98 16.55
C GLN A 70 -15.90 -6.28 17.20
N GLU A 71 -16.93 -6.18 18.05
CA GLU A 71 -17.43 -7.34 18.83
C GLU A 71 -17.61 -8.59 17.94
N GLY A 72 -16.86 -9.66 18.23
CA GLY A 72 -16.91 -10.93 17.51
C GLY A 72 -15.96 -11.10 16.31
N GLY A 73 -15.20 -10.07 15.93
CA GLY A 73 -14.22 -10.11 14.83
C GLY A 73 -12.79 -10.45 15.27
N LYS A 74 -11.94 -10.82 14.30
CA LYS A 74 -10.48 -10.95 14.52
C LYS A 74 -9.80 -9.60 14.36
N THR A 75 -8.81 -9.33 15.22
CA THR A 75 -7.89 -8.20 15.05
C THR A 75 -6.94 -8.41 13.89
N TYR A 76 -6.54 -7.32 13.25
CA TYR A 76 -5.57 -7.41 12.18
C TYR A 76 -4.17 -7.65 12.74
N ALA A 77 -3.39 -8.49 12.05
CA ALA A 77 -2.00 -8.72 12.38
C ALA A 77 -1.11 -7.60 11.83
N SER A 78 -0.34 -6.95 12.71
CA SER A 78 0.68 -5.98 12.32
C SER A 78 1.88 -6.68 11.68
N ARG A 79 2.34 -6.19 10.53
CA ARG A 79 3.56 -6.65 9.84
C ARG A 79 4.27 -5.46 9.23
N TYR A 80 5.48 -5.14 9.67
CA TYR A 80 6.27 -4.07 9.07
C TYR A 80 7.71 -4.52 8.87
N ILE A 81 8.10 -4.79 7.61
CA ILE A 81 9.45 -5.22 7.27
C ILE A 81 10.39 -4.01 7.18
N GLY A 82 9.85 -2.84 6.81
CA GLY A 82 10.65 -1.62 6.62
C GLY A 82 11.29 -1.52 5.23
N SER A 83 10.91 -2.43 4.32
CA SER A 83 11.27 -2.39 2.91
C SER A 83 9.98 -2.41 2.09
N MET A 84 9.70 -1.32 1.37
CA MET A 84 8.46 -1.16 0.60
C MET A 84 8.23 -2.37 -0.33
N VAL A 85 9.27 -2.81 -1.05
CA VAL A 85 9.16 -3.95 -1.97
C VAL A 85 8.73 -5.22 -1.24
N ALA A 86 9.24 -5.48 -0.04
CA ALA A 86 8.91 -6.69 0.71
C ALA A 86 7.52 -6.62 1.34
N ASP A 87 7.15 -5.47 1.89
CA ASP A 87 5.82 -5.26 2.47
C ASP A 87 4.73 -5.31 1.38
N VAL A 88 4.94 -4.63 0.25
CA VAL A 88 4.02 -4.67 -0.90
C VAL A 88 3.94 -6.07 -1.51
N HIS A 89 5.06 -6.80 -1.63
CA HIS A 89 5.02 -8.18 -2.15
C HIS A 89 4.15 -9.08 -1.27
N ARG A 90 4.26 -8.99 0.06
CA ARG A 90 3.38 -9.72 0.98
C ARG A 90 1.92 -9.30 0.81
N THR A 91 1.65 -8.00 0.78
CA THR A 91 0.29 -7.47 0.60
C THR A 91 -0.32 -7.95 -0.72
N LEU A 92 0.46 -7.98 -1.81
CA LEU A 92 0.03 -8.45 -3.11
C LEU A 92 -0.40 -9.93 -3.09
N MET A 93 0.35 -10.76 -2.36
CA MET A 93 0.17 -12.22 -2.32
C MET A 93 -0.86 -12.69 -1.29
N SER A 94 -0.96 -12.00 -0.15
CA SER A 94 -1.75 -12.44 1.01
C SER A 94 -2.88 -11.49 1.38
N GLY A 95 -3.00 -10.35 0.70
CA GLY A 95 -3.99 -9.33 1.01
C GLY A 95 -3.64 -8.48 2.23
N GLY A 96 -4.58 -7.62 2.60
CA GLY A 96 -4.41 -6.60 3.64
C GLY A 96 -3.90 -5.30 3.06
N ILE A 97 -3.23 -4.49 3.89
CA ILE A 97 -2.85 -3.12 3.50
C ILE A 97 -1.41 -2.75 3.86
N PHE A 98 -0.76 -2.03 2.95
CA PHE A 98 0.47 -1.29 3.19
C PHE A 98 0.17 0.21 3.22
N ALA A 99 0.74 0.91 4.19
CA ALA A 99 0.54 2.33 4.40
C ALA A 99 1.87 3.06 4.66
N TYR A 100 2.04 4.18 3.96
CA TYR A 100 3.04 5.20 4.23
C TYR A 100 2.34 6.57 4.16
N PRO A 101 1.62 6.97 5.22
CA PRO A 101 0.84 8.19 5.26
C PRO A 101 1.75 9.43 5.32
N VAL A 102 1.13 10.62 5.34
CA VAL A 102 1.82 11.84 5.75
C VAL A 102 2.16 11.78 7.23
N ASP A 103 3.19 12.53 7.62
CA ASP A 103 3.47 12.81 9.02
C ASP A 103 3.89 14.28 9.19
N SER A 104 3.96 14.77 10.42
CA SER A 104 4.31 16.16 10.71
C SER A 104 5.68 16.60 10.17
N GLU A 105 6.57 15.66 9.80
CA GLU A 105 7.87 15.93 9.19
C GLU A 105 7.85 15.77 7.66
N ASN A 106 6.88 15.04 7.12
CA ASN A 106 6.73 14.67 5.72
C ASN A 106 5.29 14.94 5.28
N THR A 107 4.95 16.23 5.18
CA THR A 107 3.59 16.69 4.89
C THR A 107 3.09 16.32 3.48
N ASN A 108 4.00 16.02 2.55
CA ASN A 108 3.69 15.49 1.22
C ASN A 108 3.96 13.97 1.12
N GLY A 109 4.10 13.27 2.25
CA GLY A 109 4.56 11.89 2.30
C GLY A 109 6.07 11.74 2.09
N LYS A 110 6.55 10.51 2.23
CA LYS A 110 8.01 10.20 2.20
C LYS A 110 8.45 9.52 0.91
N LEU A 111 7.60 8.67 0.34
CA LEU A 111 7.92 7.87 -0.84
C LEU A 111 7.82 8.72 -2.10
N ARG A 112 8.72 8.50 -3.06
CA ARG A 112 8.74 9.25 -4.31
C ARG A 112 7.70 8.72 -5.27
N THR A 113 6.94 9.65 -5.81
CA THR A 113 5.77 9.39 -6.64
C THR A 113 6.14 8.57 -7.88
N LEU A 114 7.17 8.97 -8.63
CA LEU A 114 7.47 8.35 -9.93
C LEU A 114 8.06 6.93 -9.85
N TYR A 115 8.92 6.65 -8.88
CA TYR A 115 9.73 5.43 -8.86
C TYR A 115 9.58 4.58 -7.60
N GLU A 116 8.69 4.97 -6.68
CA GLU A 116 8.27 4.13 -5.55
C GLU A 116 6.75 3.94 -5.60
N SER A 117 5.97 5.02 -5.58
CA SER A 117 4.50 4.94 -5.47
C SER A 117 3.83 4.47 -6.77
N PHE A 118 4.14 5.06 -7.92
CA PHE A 118 3.51 4.70 -9.20
C PHE A 118 3.74 3.25 -9.61
N PRO A 119 4.97 2.69 -9.57
CA PRO A 119 5.18 1.31 -9.96
C PRO A 119 4.41 0.34 -9.07
N MET A 120 4.38 0.59 -7.75
CA MET A 120 3.68 -0.28 -6.79
C MET A 120 2.16 -0.14 -6.88
N ALA A 121 1.64 1.07 -7.08
CA ALA A 121 0.23 1.32 -7.30
C ALA A 121 -0.26 0.65 -8.59
N PHE A 122 0.49 0.79 -9.69
CA PHE A 122 0.14 0.15 -10.96
C PHE A 122 0.13 -1.37 -10.83
N LEU A 123 1.14 -1.96 -10.21
CA LEU A 123 1.20 -3.39 -9.98
C LEU A 123 0.02 -3.89 -9.12
N CYS A 124 -0.30 -3.19 -8.04
CA CYS A 124 -1.41 -3.52 -7.15
C CYS A 124 -2.77 -3.43 -7.86
N GLU A 125 -3.04 -2.36 -8.60
CA GLU A 125 -4.30 -2.19 -9.34
C GLU A 125 -4.46 -3.23 -10.44
N GLN A 126 -3.39 -3.57 -11.17
CA GLN A 126 -3.43 -4.63 -12.18
C GLN A 126 -3.68 -6.03 -11.57
N ALA A 127 -3.38 -6.23 -10.28
CA ALA A 127 -3.71 -7.44 -9.53
C ALA A 127 -5.13 -7.42 -8.93
N GLY A 128 -5.91 -6.36 -9.14
CA GLY A 128 -7.26 -6.19 -8.58
C GLY A 128 -7.32 -5.51 -7.21
N GLY A 129 -6.18 -5.04 -6.69
CA GLY A 129 -6.13 -4.19 -5.51
C GLY A 129 -6.42 -2.72 -5.82
N LYS A 130 -6.14 -1.84 -4.86
CA LYS A 130 -6.32 -0.38 -4.98
C LYS A 130 -5.15 0.36 -4.36
N ALA A 131 -4.92 1.60 -4.81
CA ALA A 131 -3.92 2.49 -4.24
C ALA A 131 -4.42 3.94 -4.16
N THR A 132 -4.43 4.51 -2.96
CA THR A 132 -4.96 5.86 -2.65
C THR A 132 -3.96 6.67 -1.85
N THR A 133 -4.06 7.99 -1.92
CA THR A 133 -3.37 8.92 -1.00
C THR A 133 -4.17 9.16 0.28
N GLY A 134 -5.34 8.53 0.41
CA GLY A 134 -6.39 8.84 1.37
C GLY A 134 -7.46 9.78 0.79
N ALA A 135 -7.10 10.61 -0.19
CA ALA A 135 -8.01 11.59 -0.80
C ALA A 135 -8.19 11.42 -2.32
N LYS A 136 -7.23 10.81 -3.00
CA LYS A 136 -7.27 10.56 -4.46
C LYS A 136 -6.50 9.31 -4.82
N ARG A 137 -6.83 8.72 -5.96
CA ARG A 137 -6.10 7.60 -6.55
C ARG A 137 -4.65 8.01 -6.83
N VAL A 138 -3.70 7.15 -6.48
CA VAL A 138 -2.26 7.44 -6.62
C VAL A 138 -1.87 7.68 -8.07
N LEU A 139 -2.39 6.90 -9.00
CA LEU A 139 -2.05 7.01 -10.43
C LEU A 139 -2.67 8.23 -11.13
N ASP A 140 -3.57 8.97 -10.46
CA ASP A 140 -4.16 10.21 -10.98
C ASP A 140 -3.37 11.46 -10.56
N ILE A 141 -2.30 11.28 -9.77
CA ILE A 141 -1.41 12.39 -9.38
C ILE A 141 -0.66 12.89 -10.62
N VAL A 142 -0.65 14.20 -10.82
CA VAL A 142 0.23 14.87 -11.80
C VAL A 142 1.46 15.41 -11.06
N PRO A 143 2.65 14.79 -11.20
CA PRO A 143 3.87 15.25 -10.55
C PRO A 143 4.35 16.58 -11.15
N ARG A 144 4.86 17.47 -10.30
CA ARG A 144 5.52 18.73 -10.64
C ARG A 144 7.03 18.57 -10.78
N SER A 145 7.61 17.56 -10.14
CA SER A 145 9.05 17.24 -10.21
C SER A 145 9.29 15.73 -10.23
N ILE A 146 10.46 15.33 -10.74
CA ILE A 146 10.88 13.93 -10.78
C ILE A 146 11.09 13.31 -9.38
N HIS A 147 11.28 14.15 -8.36
CA HIS A 147 11.49 13.73 -6.98
C HIS A 147 10.30 14.05 -6.06
N ASP A 148 9.14 14.35 -6.65
CA ASP A 148 7.91 14.56 -5.88
C ASP A 148 7.60 13.34 -5.02
N ARG A 149 6.94 13.60 -3.90
CA ARG A 149 6.52 12.60 -2.93
C ARG A 149 5.01 12.58 -2.81
N CYS A 150 4.47 11.43 -2.43
CA CYS A 150 3.08 11.33 -2.04
C CYS A 150 2.93 10.35 -0.87
N PRO A 151 1.89 10.52 -0.03
CA PRO A 151 1.46 9.45 0.85
C PRO A 151 0.85 8.32 0.01
N ILE A 152 0.82 7.11 0.56
CA ILE A 152 0.22 5.97 -0.11
C ILE A 152 -0.38 4.98 0.88
N PHE A 153 -1.57 4.50 0.55
CA PHE A 153 -2.23 3.34 1.12
C PHE A 153 -2.56 2.41 -0.04
N LEU A 154 -2.07 1.17 -0.01
CA LEU A 154 -2.24 0.24 -1.13
C LEU A 154 -2.45 -1.19 -0.63
N GLY A 155 -3.23 -1.97 -1.37
CA GLY A 155 -3.44 -3.38 -1.08
C GLY A 155 -4.80 -3.88 -1.52
N SER A 156 -5.38 -4.76 -0.70
CA SER A 156 -6.72 -5.31 -0.86
C SER A 156 -7.76 -4.19 -1.01
N LYS A 157 -8.65 -4.35 -1.99
CA LYS A 157 -9.61 -3.31 -2.40
C LYS A 157 -10.46 -2.84 -1.23
N GLU A 158 -11.07 -3.77 -0.49
CA GLU A 158 -11.94 -3.44 0.64
C GLU A 158 -11.17 -2.71 1.75
N ASN A 159 -9.94 -3.15 2.04
CA ASN A 159 -9.11 -2.49 3.06
C ASN A 159 -8.77 -1.05 2.70
N VAL A 160 -8.54 -0.77 1.41
CA VAL A 160 -8.25 0.57 0.92
C VAL A 160 -9.51 1.44 0.88
N GLU A 161 -10.68 0.87 0.57
CA GLU A 161 -11.96 1.57 0.65
C GLU A 161 -12.27 2.00 2.09
N THR A 162 -12.00 1.16 3.08
CA THR A 162 -12.10 1.58 4.50
C THR A 162 -11.16 2.74 4.82
N VAL A 163 -9.94 2.79 4.26
CA VAL A 163 -9.08 3.97 4.45
C VAL A 163 -9.75 5.23 3.93
N GLU A 164 -10.30 5.18 2.71
CA GLU A 164 -10.96 6.33 2.09
C GLU A 164 -12.16 6.82 2.90
N GLU A 165 -12.95 5.91 3.47
CA GLU A 165 -14.06 6.25 4.38
C GLU A 165 -13.59 7.04 5.61
N PHE A 166 -12.49 6.61 6.24
CA PHE A 166 -11.92 7.35 7.37
C PHE A 166 -11.41 8.73 6.94
N PHE A 167 -10.73 8.83 5.80
CA PHE A 167 -10.28 10.13 5.30
C PHE A 167 -11.45 11.05 4.95
N GLU A 168 -12.55 10.53 4.41
CA GLU A 168 -13.76 11.31 4.13
C GLU A 168 -14.41 11.85 5.42
N ILE A 169 -14.59 10.99 6.43
CA ILE A 169 -15.15 11.39 7.73
C ILE A 169 -14.35 12.55 8.36
N TYR A 170 -13.02 12.45 8.34
CA TYR A 170 -12.16 13.46 8.95
C TYR A 170 -11.99 14.70 8.05
N SER A 171 -12.10 14.56 6.72
CA SER A 171 -12.09 15.72 5.82
C SER A 171 -13.30 16.66 6.03
N ASN A 172 -14.45 16.09 6.38
CA ASN A 172 -15.67 16.85 6.66
C ASN A 172 -15.67 17.51 8.06
N ASN A 173 -14.78 17.06 8.95
CA ASN A 173 -14.62 17.59 10.32
C ASN A 173 -13.40 18.53 10.46
N LEU A 174 -12.59 18.72 9.42
CA LEU A 174 -11.45 19.64 9.42
C LEU A 174 -11.86 21.05 8.99
N THR A 175 -11.53 22.02 9.85
CA THR A 175 -11.53 23.45 9.51
C THR A 175 -10.54 23.72 8.37
N SER A 176 -10.90 24.68 7.51
CA SER A 176 -10.36 25.09 6.19
C SER A 176 -8.84 25.16 5.94
N ALA A 177 -7.96 24.78 6.86
CA ALA A 177 -6.51 24.90 6.72
C ALA A 177 -5.85 23.75 5.93
N PHE A 178 -6.60 22.68 5.60
CA PHE A 178 -6.08 21.50 4.90
C PHE A 178 -6.90 21.08 3.66
N ARG A 179 -7.67 22.01 3.10
CA ARG A 179 -8.23 21.88 1.74
C ARG A 179 -7.19 22.26 0.68
#